data_AF-A0A2S5G7M5-F1
#
_entry.id   AF-A0A2S5G7M5-F1
#
_cell.length_a   1.000
_cell.length_b   1.000
_cell.length_c   1.000
_cell.angle_alpha   90.00
_cell.angle_beta   90.00
_cell.angle_gamma   90.00
#
_symmetry.space_group_name_H-M   'P 1'
#
loop_
_entity.id
_entity.type
_entity.pdbx_description
1 polymer ?
#
loop_
_entity_poly.entity_id
_entity_poly.type
_entity_poly.pdbx_seq_one_letter_code
_entity_poly.pdbx_strand_id
1 'polypeptide(L)'
;MTYDDKPSYTSGYTYNNTSGTYERAVDGAPTIDNETGEPVSISTIIIIEAEHKVIDEQGRIDIDLTSGGNAYVFQQGVYVPMTWQDEDGRMVPYYKGEPAKLSPGLSWIHIIPKDKGFNHSVKLEE
;
A
#
# COMPACT_ATOMS: atom_id res chain seq x y z
N MET A 1 8.65 -6.86 -4.55
CA MET A 1 8.45 -5.91 -3.43
C MET A 1 7.92 -6.64 -2.20
N THR A 2 8.49 -6.46 -1.00
CA THR A 2 8.07 -7.18 0.23
C THR A 2 7.79 -6.24 1.41
N TYR A 3 6.77 -6.53 2.23
CA TYR A 3 6.41 -5.83 3.48
C TYR A 3 6.51 -6.74 4.72
N ASP A 4 7.13 -6.25 5.81
CA ASP A 4 7.27 -6.85 7.16
C ASP A 4 8.47 -7.80 7.43
N ASP A 5 8.95 -7.77 8.69
CA ASP A 5 10.18 -8.41 9.24
C ASP A 5 9.90 -9.69 10.04
N LYS A 6 8.63 -10.08 10.17
CA LYS A 6 8.23 -11.42 10.64
C LYS A 6 7.98 -12.31 9.43
N PRO A 7 8.55 -13.53 9.37
CA PRO A 7 8.56 -14.36 8.16
C PRO A 7 7.20 -14.96 7.75
N SER A 8 6.06 -14.39 8.20
CA SER A 8 4.74 -15.00 8.03
C SER A 8 3.61 -14.06 7.57
N TYR A 9 3.92 -12.84 7.08
CA TYR A 9 2.90 -11.91 6.56
C TYR A 9 3.42 -10.98 5.45
N THR A 10 4.25 -11.49 4.55
CA THR A 10 4.85 -10.66 3.52
C THR A 10 3.96 -10.53 2.29
N SER A 11 3.50 -9.31 2.02
CA SER A 11 2.80 -8.99 0.76
C SER A 11 3.78 -8.76 -0.38
N GLY A 12 3.71 -9.62 -1.41
CA GLY A 12 4.45 -9.56 -2.65
C GLY A 12 3.62 -8.99 -3.79
N TYR A 13 4.26 -8.24 -4.70
CA TYR A 13 3.61 -7.71 -5.90
C TYR A 13 4.51 -7.88 -7.12
N THR A 14 3.93 -8.39 -8.20
CA THR A 14 4.61 -8.59 -9.49
C THR A 14 3.86 -7.84 -10.57
N TYR A 15 4.55 -6.96 -11.29
CA TYR A 15 3.94 -6.19 -12.37
C TYR A 15 3.90 -6.98 -13.67
N ASN A 16 2.75 -6.97 -14.33
CA ASN A 16 2.55 -7.58 -15.64
C ASN A 16 2.46 -6.48 -16.71
N ASN A 17 3.49 -6.39 -17.57
CA ASN A 17 3.57 -5.39 -18.63
C ASN A 17 2.48 -5.54 -19.71
N THR A 18 1.89 -6.72 -19.87
CA THR A 18 0.86 -6.98 -20.87
C THR A 18 -0.50 -6.46 -20.41
N SER A 19 -0.87 -6.70 -19.15
CA SER A 19 -2.14 -6.22 -18.58
C SER A 19 -2.04 -4.79 -18.03
N GLY A 20 -0.84 -4.33 -17.69
CA GLY A 20 -0.62 -3.05 -17.02
C GLY A 20 -1.02 -3.07 -15.53
N THR A 21 -1.06 -4.25 -14.91
CA THR A 21 -1.52 -4.45 -13.53
C THR A 21 -0.53 -5.27 -12.71
N TYR A 22 -0.74 -5.29 -11.40
CA TYR A 22 0.02 -6.07 -10.43
C TYR A 22 -0.78 -7.27 -9.96
N GLU A 23 -0.12 -8.42 -9.90
CA GLU A 23 -0.60 -9.60 -9.17
C GLU A 23 -0.06 -9.55 -7.74
N ARG A 24 -0.92 -9.88 -6.76
CA ARG A 24 -0.57 -9.90 -5.34
C ARG A 24 -0.34 -11.32 -4.86
N ALA A 25 0.69 -11.52 -4.04
CA ALA A 25 0.91 -12.75 -3.29
C ALA A 25 1.10 -12.45 -1.79
N VAL A 26 0.75 -13.41 -0.93
CA VAL A 26 1.11 -13.40 0.50
C VAL A 26 1.91 -14.65 0.77
N ASP A 27 3.13 -14.48 1.29
CA ASP A 27 4.06 -15.58 1.55
C ASP A 27 4.23 -16.53 0.35
N GLY A 28 4.25 -15.95 -0.85
CA GLY A 28 4.37 -16.68 -2.12
C GLY A 28 3.07 -17.29 -2.66
N ALA A 29 1.98 -17.30 -1.89
CA ALA A 29 0.67 -17.76 -2.37
C ALA A 29 -0.09 -16.62 -3.07
N PRO A 30 -0.52 -16.79 -4.33
CA PRO A 30 -1.31 -15.78 -5.05
C PRO A 30 -2.60 -15.43 -4.29
N THR A 31 -2.96 -14.15 -4.30
CA THR A 31 -4.26 -13.68 -3.82
C THR A 31 -5.28 -13.96 -4.92
N ILE A 32 -6.12 -14.97 -4.71
CA ILE A 32 -7.16 -15.40 -5.63
C ILE A 32 -8.53 -14.91 -5.13
N ASP A 33 -9.34 -14.37 -6.03
CA ASP A 33 -10.75 -14.11 -5.75
C ASP A 33 -11.50 -15.44 -5.75
N ASN A 34 -12.12 -15.79 -4.61
CA ASN A 34 -12.78 -17.08 -4.43
C ASN A 34 -14.04 -17.25 -5.29
N GLU A 35 -14.70 -16.17 -5.71
CA GLU A 35 -15.91 -16.25 -6.53
C GLU A 35 -15.57 -16.52 -8.00
N THR A 36 -14.48 -15.95 -8.49
CA THR A 36 -14.08 -16.06 -9.90
C THR A 36 -13.02 -17.14 -10.15
N GLY A 37 -12.21 -17.47 -9.14
CA GLY A 37 -11.04 -18.34 -9.27
C GLY A 37 -9.83 -17.66 -9.92
N GLU A 38 -9.90 -16.35 -10.18
CA GLU A 38 -8.86 -15.59 -10.87
C GLU A 38 -7.95 -14.83 -9.88
N PRO A 39 -6.67 -14.60 -10.22
CA PRO A 39 -5.80 -13.71 -9.46
C PRO A 39 -6.35 -12.29 -9.39
N VAL A 40 -6.21 -11.65 -8.23
CA VAL A 40 -6.57 -10.24 -8.07
C VAL A 40 -5.62 -9.36 -8.91
N SER A 41 -6.19 -8.58 -9.83
CA SER A 41 -5.48 -7.72 -10.77
C SER A 41 -5.57 -6.25 -10.35
N ILE A 42 -4.45 -5.68 -9.87
CA ILE A 42 -4.41 -4.37 -9.20
C ILE A 42 -3.78 -3.34 -10.14
N SER A 43 -4.44 -2.20 -10.37
CA SER A 43 -3.90 -1.12 -11.22
C SER A 43 -2.96 -0.19 -10.45
N THR A 44 -3.24 0.02 -9.16
CA THR A 44 -2.50 0.96 -8.31
C THR A 44 -2.31 0.40 -6.90
N ILE A 45 -1.09 0.47 -6.39
CA ILE A 45 -0.78 0.15 -4.99
C ILE A 45 -0.39 1.47 -4.31
N ILE A 46 -1.02 1.75 -3.17
CA ILE A 46 -0.76 2.94 -2.37
C ILE A 46 -0.25 2.46 -1.02
N ILE A 47 0.91 2.93 -0.60
CA ILE A 47 1.45 2.66 0.74
C ILE A 47 1.52 4.00 1.45
N ILE A 48 0.80 4.14 2.56
CA ILE A 48 0.80 5.36 3.36
C ILE A 48 1.45 5.12 4.72
N GLU A 49 2.26 6.08 5.17
CA GLU A 49 2.73 6.15 6.55
C GLU A 49 1.70 6.88 7.41
N ALA A 50 1.29 6.26 8.52
CA ALA A 50 0.37 6.83 9.50
C ALA A 50 0.90 6.63 10.93
N GLU A 51 0.56 7.54 11.84
CA GLU A 51 0.94 7.39 13.25
C GLU A 51 0.15 6.24 13.87
N HIS A 52 0.86 5.30 14.51
CA HIS A 52 0.25 4.18 15.23
C HIS A 52 0.55 4.34 16.71
N LYS A 53 -0.48 4.24 17.55
CA LYS A 53 -0.35 4.45 19.00
C LYS A 53 -1.06 3.36 19.77
N VAL A 54 -0.37 2.80 20.77
CA VAL A 54 -1.03 1.91 21.74
C VAL A 54 -1.90 2.76 22.67
N ILE A 55 -3.20 2.43 22.76
CA ILE A 55 -4.19 3.24 23.48
C ILE A 55 -4.61 2.66 24.83
N ASP A 56 -4.16 1.45 25.17
CA ASP A 56 -4.44 0.83 26.46
C ASP A 56 -3.45 -0.30 26.83
N GLU A 57 -3.62 -0.83 28.03
CA GLU A 57 -2.83 -1.93 28.59
C GLU A 57 -3.07 -3.28 27.87
N GLN A 58 -4.12 -3.40 27.05
CA GLN A 58 -4.39 -4.60 26.24
C GLN A 58 -3.61 -4.57 24.91
N GLY A 59 -2.94 -3.46 24.58
CA GLY A 59 -2.14 -3.34 23.38
C GLY A 59 -2.95 -2.99 22.13
N ARG A 60 -4.18 -2.48 22.26
CA ARG A 60 -4.95 -2.02 21.08
C ARG A 60 -4.24 -0.84 20.44
N ILE A 61 -4.20 -0.82 19.11
CA ILE A 61 -3.52 0.21 18.31
C ILE A 61 -4.58 1.10 17.68
N ASP A 62 -4.45 2.40 17.92
CA ASP A 62 -5.12 3.45 17.17
C ASP A 62 -4.22 3.92 16.02
N ILE A 63 -4.83 4.28 14.90
CA ILE A 63 -4.13 4.72 13.69
C ILE A 63 -4.68 6.08 13.29
N ASP A 64 -3.81 7.08 13.24
CA ASP A 64 -4.20 8.42 12.80
C ASP A 64 -4.32 8.48 11.28
N LEU A 65 -5.56 8.46 10.80
CA LEU A 65 -5.92 8.57 9.38
C LEU A 65 -6.35 9.98 8.97
N THR A 66 -6.06 11.00 9.79
CA THR A 66 -6.50 12.39 9.56
C THR A 66 -5.36 13.38 9.37
N SER A 67 -4.21 13.15 10.03
CA SER A 67 -3.08 14.10 9.98
C SER A 67 -2.32 14.11 8.65
N GLY A 68 -2.60 13.16 7.74
CA GLY A 68 -1.84 12.98 6.52
C GLY A 68 -0.43 12.42 6.78
N GLY A 69 0.36 12.33 5.72
CA GLY A 69 1.71 11.77 5.82
C GLY A 69 2.38 11.55 4.48
N ASN A 70 3.45 10.77 4.49
CA ASN A 70 4.12 10.37 3.26
C ASN A 70 3.41 9.15 2.65
N ALA A 71 3.52 9.03 1.33
CA ALA A 71 2.97 7.91 0.59
C ALA A 71 3.93 7.46 -0.52
N TYR A 72 3.93 6.17 -0.83
CA TYR A 72 4.43 5.64 -2.09
C TYR A 72 3.26 5.17 -2.93
N VAL A 73 3.21 5.60 -4.20
CA VAL A 73 2.20 5.16 -5.16
C VAL A 73 2.89 4.40 -6.27
N PHE A 74 2.49 3.14 -6.45
CA PHE A 74 2.95 2.25 -7.51
C PHE A 74 1.86 2.13 -8.56
N GLN A 75 2.19 2.44 -9.80
CA GLN A 75 1.30 2.29 -10.94
C GLN A 75 2.12 2.23 -12.22
N GLN A 76 1.61 1.52 -13.23
CA GLN A 76 2.27 1.41 -14.55
C GLN A 76 3.73 0.91 -14.48
N GLY A 77 4.03 0.05 -13.50
CA GLY A 77 5.36 -0.54 -13.34
C GLY A 77 6.39 0.35 -12.67
N VAL A 78 6.01 1.56 -12.24
CA VAL A 78 6.90 2.50 -11.53
C VAL A 78 6.32 2.85 -10.16
N TYR A 79 7.15 3.44 -9.30
CA TYR A 79 6.71 4.03 -8.04
C TYR A 79 7.11 5.50 -7.96
N VAL A 80 6.29 6.27 -7.26
CA VAL A 80 6.49 7.71 -7.06
C VAL A 80 6.30 8.04 -5.58
N PRO A 81 7.30 8.66 -4.94
CA PRO A 81 7.13 9.27 -3.62
C PRO A 81 6.14 10.44 -3.69
N MET A 82 5.18 10.42 -2.77
CA MET A 82 4.05 11.34 -2.67
C MET A 82 3.78 11.68 -1.21
N THR A 83 2.80 12.55 -0.97
CA THR A 83 2.15 12.69 0.35
C THR A 83 0.73 12.15 0.27
N TRP A 84 0.06 12.00 1.40
CA TRP A 84 -1.38 11.77 1.45
C TRP A 84 -2.04 12.74 2.43
N GLN A 85 -3.32 13.04 2.19
CA GLN A 85 -4.15 13.91 3.02
C GLN A 85 -5.51 13.25 3.23
N ASP A 86 -6.16 13.55 4.35
CA ASP A 86 -7.56 13.21 4.55
C ASP A 86 -8.46 14.22 3.81
N GLU A 87 -9.28 13.71 2.91
CA GLU A 87 -10.36 14.47 2.27
C GLU A 87 -11.68 13.77 2.52
N ASP A 88 -12.48 14.33 3.42
CA ASP A 88 -13.80 13.80 3.78
C ASP A 88 -13.76 12.30 4.15
N GLY A 89 -12.75 11.89 4.92
CA GLY A 89 -12.56 10.50 5.35
C GLY A 89 -11.83 9.62 4.33
N ARG A 90 -11.21 10.20 3.30
CA ARG A 90 -10.47 9.47 2.26
C ARG A 90 -8.99 9.84 2.31
N MET A 91 -8.14 8.82 2.33
CA MET A 91 -6.68 8.99 2.20
C MET A 91 -6.32 9.24 0.74
N VAL A 92 -6.28 10.52 0.34
CA VAL A 92 -6.01 10.94 -1.04
C VAL A 92 -4.51 11.17 -1.21
N PRO A 93 -3.81 10.48 -2.13
CA PRO A 93 -2.42 10.77 -2.45
C PRO A 93 -2.28 12.10 -3.19
N TYR A 94 -1.21 12.82 -2.92
CA TYR A 94 -0.89 14.12 -3.47
C TYR A 94 0.52 14.12 -4.07
N TYR A 95 0.64 14.62 -5.30
CA TYR A 95 1.92 14.80 -5.98
C TYR A 95 2.14 16.28 -6.27
N LYS A 96 3.19 16.85 -5.66
CA LYS A 96 3.57 18.26 -5.83
C LYS A 96 2.43 19.26 -5.54
N GLY A 97 1.61 18.98 -4.54
CA GLY A 97 0.53 19.86 -4.09
C GLY A 97 -0.81 19.66 -4.80
N GLU A 98 -0.90 18.73 -5.75
CA GLU A 98 -2.14 18.39 -6.46
C GLU A 98 -2.58 16.95 -6.16
N PRO A 99 -3.89 16.65 -6.10
CA PRO A 99 -4.39 15.28 -6.00
C PRO A 99 -3.81 14.40 -7.11
N ALA A 100 -3.24 13.26 -6.73
CA ALA A 100 -2.63 12.33 -7.67
C ALA A 100 -3.69 11.66 -8.54
N LYS A 101 -3.41 11.57 -9.84
CA LYS A 101 -4.21 10.76 -10.76
C LYS A 101 -3.79 9.30 -10.65
N LEU A 102 -4.75 8.45 -10.33
CA LEU A 102 -4.55 7.00 -10.23
C LEU A 102 -4.90 6.33 -11.56
N SER A 103 -4.22 5.23 -11.87
CA SER A 103 -4.58 4.38 -13.01
C SER A 103 -6.01 3.82 -12.83
N PRO A 104 -6.85 3.80 -13.88
CA PRO A 104 -8.16 3.18 -13.81
C PRO A 104 -8.08 1.70 -13.41
N GLY A 105 -8.94 1.28 -12.48
CA GLY A 105 -9.05 -0.10 -12.01
C GLY A 105 -8.95 -0.22 -10.50
N LEU A 106 -8.50 -1.37 -10.01
CA LEU A 106 -8.45 -1.66 -8.58
C LEU A 106 -7.25 -0.97 -7.93
N SER A 107 -7.51 -0.34 -6.78
CA SER A 107 -6.48 0.23 -5.91
C SER A 107 -6.33 -0.60 -4.65
N TRP A 108 -5.10 -0.86 -4.25
CA TRP A 108 -4.78 -1.57 -3.01
C TRP A 108 -4.02 -0.64 -2.06
N ILE A 109 -4.53 -0.44 -0.85
CA ILE A 109 -3.92 0.48 0.13
C ILE A 109 -3.29 -0.31 1.27
N HIS A 110 -2.01 -0.02 1.55
CA HIS A 110 -1.31 -0.42 2.76
C HIS A 110 -1.14 0.77 3.68
N ILE A 111 -1.36 0.55 4.97
CA ILE A 111 -1.14 1.54 6.02
C ILE A 111 -0.03 1.01 6.90
N ILE A 112 1.05 1.77 7.02
CA ILE A 112 2.28 1.33 7.68
C ILE A 112 2.62 2.25 8.86
N PRO A 113 3.26 1.74 9.92
CA PRO A 113 3.71 2.57 11.04
C PRO A 113 4.76 3.59 10.59
N LYS A 114 4.47 4.87 10.82
CA LYS A 114 5.36 5.99 10.46
C LYS A 114 6.74 5.91 11.15
N ASP A 115 6.81 5.33 12.35
CA ASP A 115 8.03 5.18 13.12
C ASP A 115 9.01 4.14 12.54
N LYS A 116 8.50 3.10 11.87
CA LYS A 116 9.31 2.14 11.10
C LYS A 116 9.73 2.70 9.74
N GLY A 117 8.82 3.43 9.11
CA GLY A 117 8.99 4.08 7.82
C GLY A 117 9.12 3.13 6.62
N PHE A 118 9.22 3.70 5.42
CA PHE A 118 9.26 2.93 4.16
C PHE A 118 10.49 2.04 4.01
N ASN A 119 11.69 2.47 4.38
CA ASN A 119 12.92 1.69 4.11
C ASN A 119 12.94 0.34 4.83
N HIS A 120 12.26 0.25 5.97
CA HIS A 120 12.10 -0.99 6.73
C HIS A 120 10.88 -1.78 6.25
N SER A 121 9.86 -1.09 5.76
CA SER A 121 8.56 -1.68 5.43
C SER A 121 8.43 -2.06 3.97
N VAL A 122 9.27 -1.55 3.07
CA VAL A 122 9.14 -1.73 1.63
C VAL A 122 10.50 -2.10 1.07
N LYS A 123 10.64 -3.34 0.59
CA LYS A 123 11.80 -3.73 -0.21
C LYS A 123 11.43 -3.64 -1.66
N LEU A 124 12.20 -2.90 -2.45
CA LEU A 124 12.06 -2.84 -3.89
C LEU A 124 13.02 -3.85 -4.49
N GLU A 125 12.53 -4.71 -5.38
CA GLU A 125 13.36 -5.62 -6.16
C GLU A 125 13.54 -4.98 -7.54
N GLU A 126 14.78 -4.94 -8.02
CA GLU A 126 15.14 -4.43 -9.34
C GLU A 126 14.75 -5.40 -10.47
#